data_AF-A0A1I4QNJ9-F1
#
_entry.id   AF-A0A1I4QNJ9-F1
#
_cell.length_a   1.000
_cell.length_b   1.000
_cell.length_c   1.000
_cell.angle_alpha   90.00
_cell.angle_beta   90.00
_cell.angle_gamma   90.00
#
_symmetry.space_group_name_H-M   'P 1'
#
loop_
_entity.id
_entity.type
_entity.pdbx_description
1 polymer ?
#
loop_
_entity_poly.entity_id
_entity_poly.type
_entity_poly.pdbx_seq_one_letter_code
_entity_poly.pdbx_strand_id
1 'polypeptide(L)'
;MYSLVMRCQKALVQGSTTWRFRKKVTTEILPEIRRTGSYGAVAAPKPIDPMAFLSNPHNAMQLVAQYAQRTIQLEGVVAEQGQALAVARDTIQEQAVTVAAHDLIANADGAYCVTDVAKLLGVRPSALFVYMRNTEASVRWFYQRTKGGDDIGWQERLDAEELVEVPETVSVKKADGTVLDKLVIKLRVTPLGITKLALLLVEAKDEHLPTPIDLVHLVRQSRDDMTSRPRAKGGDPGLFD
;
A
#
# COMPACT_ATOMS: atom_id res chain seq x y z
N MET A 1 15.63 -56.01 23.70
CA MET A 1 16.59 -56.62 22.74
C MET A 1 16.80 -55.75 21.49
N TYR A 2 16.99 -54.42 21.60
CA TYR A 2 17.32 -53.56 20.43
C TYR A 2 18.35 -52.45 20.69
N SER A 3 18.86 -52.32 21.92
CA SER A 3 19.90 -51.34 22.26
C SER A 3 21.33 -51.89 22.15
N LEU A 4 21.50 -53.21 21.97
CA LEU A 4 22.80 -53.89 22.02
C LEU A 4 23.70 -53.63 20.79
N VAL A 5 23.15 -53.04 19.72
CA VAL A 5 23.86 -52.86 18.44
C VAL A 5 24.31 -51.40 18.20
N MET A 6 23.95 -50.44 19.07
CA MET A 6 24.34 -49.04 18.88
C MET A 6 25.66 -48.73 19.59
N ARG A 7 26.70 -48.38 18.82
CA ARG A 7 28.04 -48.00 19.31
C ARG A 7 28.10 -46.60 19.93
N CYS A 8 27.02 -45.80 19.86
CA CYS A 8 27.00 -44.42 20.34
C CYS A 8 26.33 -44.31 21.72
N GLN A 9 27.08 -43.89 22.74
CA GLN A 9 26.60 -43.72 24.11
C GLN A 9 25.49 -42.66 24.23
N LYS A 10 25.53 -41.61 23.39
CA LYS A 10 24.48 -40.57 23.36
C LYS A 10 23.10 -41.11 22.94
N ALA A 11 23.02 -42.28 22.30
CA ALA A 11 21.74 -42.93 21.95
C ALA A 11 20.95 -43.43 23.18
N LEU A 12 21.59 -43.54 24.35
CA LEU A 12 20.98 -43.93 25.62
C LEU A 12 20.57 -42.73 26.48
N VAL A 13 21.14 -41.55 26.21
CA VAL A 13 20.84 -40.31 26.93
C VAL A 13 19.53 -39.71 26.40
N GLN A 14 18.52 -39.67 27.27
CA GLN A 14 17.21 -39.13 26.95
C GLN A 14 17.31 -37.65 26.53
N GLY A 15 16.64 -37.30 25.43
CA GLY A 15 16.66 -35.94 24.87
C GLY A 15 17.72 -35.71 23.78
N SER A 16 18.69 -36.60 23.59
CA SER A 16 19.63 -36.49 22.48
C SER A 16 18.94 -36.77 21.12
N THR A 17 19.49 -36.21 20.05
CA THR A 17 19.02 -36.47 18.67
C THR A 17 19.11 -37.95 18.32
N THR A 18 20.20 -38.62 18.72
CA THR A 18 20.41 -40.05 18.50
C THR A 18 19.41 -40.91 19.28
N TRP A 19 19.03 -40.51 20.50
CA TRP A 19 18.01 -41.20 21.30
C TRP A 19 16.62 -41.06 20.66
N ARG A 20 16.28 -39.87 20.17
CA ARG A 20 15.03 -39.60 19.45
C ARG A 20 14.93 -40.45 18.17
N PHE A 21 16.01 -40.50 17.39
CA PHE A 21 16.09 -41.33 16.18
C PHE A 21 15.91 -42.81 16.51
N ARG A 22 16.63 -43.35 17.51
CA ARG A 22 16.46 -44.74 17.95
C ARG A 22 15.02 -45.02 18.32
N LYS A 23 14.41 -44.17 19.16
CA LYS A 23 13.02 -44.32 19.59
C LYS A 23 12.13 -44.41 18.36
N LYS A 24 12.20 -43.44 17.44
CA LYS A 24 11.43 -43.42 16.20
C LYS A 24 11.63 -44.68 15.36
N VAL A 25 12.87 -45.10 15.14
CA VAL A 25 13.19 -46.32 14.38
C VAL A 25 12.55 -47.55 15.02
N THR A 26 12.66 -47.70 16.33
CA THR A 26 12.16 -48.89 17.04
C THR A 26 10.65 -48.91 17.25
N THR A 27 10.02 -47.75 17.44
CA THR A 27 8.58 -47.68 17.76
C THR A 27 7.71 -47.52 16.52
N GLU A 28 8.23 -46.93 15.44
CA GLU A 28 7.46 -46.56 14.25
C GLU A 28 8.00 -47.28 13.01
N ILE A 29 9.27 -47.04 12.66
CA ILE A 29 9.84 -47.46 11.37
C ILE A 29 9.94 -48.98 11.25
N LEU A 30 10.57 -49.65 12.21
CA LEU A 30 10.79 -51.10 12.14
C LEU A 30 9.49 -51.90 12.25
N PRO A 31 8.53 -51.56 13.14
CA PRO A 31 7.22 -52.19 13.13
C PRO A 31 6.48 -52.02 11.80
N GLU A 32 6.53 -50.83 11.21
CA GLU A 32 5.94 -50.59 9.89
C GLU A 32 6.61 -51.44 8.82
N ILE A 33 7.94 -51.42 8.68
CA ILE A 33 8.65 -52.26 7.70
C ILE A 33 8.35 -53.74 7.88
N ARG A 34 8.27 -54.23 9.14
CA ARG A 34 7.89 -55.63 9.39
C ARG A 34 6.49 -55.96 8.92
N ARG A 35 5.57 -54.99 8.92
CA ARG A 35 4.18 -55.18 8.51
C ARG A 35 3.95 -54.97 7.02
N THR A 36 4.57 -53.95 6.43
CA THR A 36 4.31 -53.46 5.06
C THR A 36 5.45 -53.76 4.08
N GLY A 37 6.61 -54.22 4.57
CA GLY A 37 7.80 -54.49 3.76
C GLY A 37 8.61 -53.24 3.38
N SER A 38 8.13 -52.03 3.67
CA SER A 38 8.84 -50.76 3.43
C SER A 38 8.31 -49.63 4.31
N TYR A 39 9.17 -48.63 4.60
CA TYR A 39 8.79 -47.41 5.32
C TYR A 39 8.85 -46.23 4.36
N GLY A 40 7.78 -45.45 4.29
CA GLY A 40 7.68 -44.27 3.43
C GLY A 40 7.21 -44.53 1.99
N ALA A 41 6.99 -45.78 1.58
CA ALA A 41 6.31 -46.05 0.31
C ALA A 41 4.79 -46.01 0.53
N VAL A 42 4.21 -44.81 0.52
CA VAL A 42 2.80 -44.68 0.18
C VAL A 42 2.70 -45.29 -1.23
N ALA A 43 1.95 -46.39 -1.38
CA ALA A 43 1.76 -47.03 -2.67
C ALA A 43 1.38 -45.96 -3.68
N ALA A 44 2.26 -45.70 -4.66
CA ALA A 44 2.00 -44.70 -5.67
C ALA A 44 0.62 -45.01 -6.27
N PRO A 45 -0.27 -44.01 -6.40
CA PRO A 45 -1.58 -44.25 -7.00
C PRO A 45 -1.35 -44.95 -8.33
N LYS A 46 -1.95 -46.13 -8.49
CA LYS A 46 -1.79 -46.96 -9.68
C LYS A 46 -2.10 -46.07 -10.88
N PRO A 47 -1.22 -45.95 -11.89
CA PRO A 47 -1.47 -45.07 -13.01
C PRO A 47 -2.77 -45.52 -13.67
N ILE A 48 -3.78 -44.66 -13.60
CA ILE A 48 -5.06 -44.90 -14.24
C ILE A 48 -4.80 -44.81 -15.74
N ASP A 49 -4.99 -45.91 -16.46
CA ASP A 49 -4.93 -45.88 -17.91
C ASP A 49 -6.10 -45.01 -18.42
N PRO A 50 -5.82 -43.85 -19.03
CA PRO A 50 -6.86 -42.93 -19.47
C PRO A 50 -7.80 -43.56 -20.49
N MET A 51 -7.30 -44.49 -21.31
CA MET A 51 -8.13 -45.12 -22.35
C MET A 51 -9.09 -46.15 -21.74
N ALA A 52 -8.64 -46.92 -20.75
CA ALA A 52 -9.50 -47.84 -20.00
C ALA A 52 -10.50 -47.11 -19.08
N PHE A 53 -10.15 -45.90 -18.61
CA PHE A 53 -11.08 -45.07 -17.85
C PHE A 53 -12.20 -44.53 -18.74
N LEU A 54 -11.86 -44.03 -19.93
CA LEU A 54 -12.78 -43.45 -20.91
C LEU A 54 -13.62 -44.51 -21.65
N SER A 55 -13.15 -45.75 -21.76
CA SER A 55 -13.91 -46.84 -22.38
C SER A 55 -15.19 -47.20 -21.60
N ASN A 56 -15.24 -46.88 -20.31
CA ASN A 56 -16.45 -47.00 -19.52
C ASN A 56 -17.40 -45.83 -19.83
N PRO A 57 -18.60 -46.08 -20.39
CA PRO A 57 -19.50 -45.02 -20.86
C PRO A 57 -19.95 -44.10 -19.71
N HIS A 58 -20.07 -44.63 -18.49
CA HIS A 58 -20.45 -43.84 -17.33
C HIS A 58 -19.38 -42.79 -16.95
N ASN A 59 -18.10 -43.17 -16.98
CA ASN A 59 -16.99 -42.26 -16.69
C ASN A 59 -16.86 -41.17 -17.76
N ALA A 60 -17.04 -41.53 -19.03
CA ALA A 60 -17.01 -40.58 -20.14
C ALA A 60 -18.13 -39.54 -20.00
N MET A 61 -19.36 -39.96 -19.69
CA MET A 61 -20.48 -39.03 -19.46
C MET A 61 -20.24 -38.11 -18.26
N GLN A 62 -19.69 -38.63 -17.17
CA GLN A 62 -19.36 -37.81 -15.99
C GLN A 62 -18.35 -36.72 -16.32
N LEU A 63 -17.29 -37.02 -17.08
CA LEU A 63 -16.30 -36.04 -17.49
C LEU A 63 -16.90 -34.96 -18.40
N VAL A 64 -17.74 -35.35 -19.37
CA VAL A 64 -18.43 -34.39 -20.24
C VAL A 64 -19.36 -33.50 -19.42
N ALA A 65 -20.11 -34.06 -18.47
CA ALA A 65 -20.99 -33.29 -17.58
C ALA A 65 -20.20 -32.30 -16.72
N GLN A 66 -19.06 -32.72 -16.16
CA GLN A 66 -18.18 -31.82 -15.39
C GLN A 66 -17.60 -30.70 -16.27
N TYR A 67 -17.19 -31.03 -17.50
CA TYR A 67 -16.69 -30.04 -18.44
C TYR A 67 -17.79 -29.04 -18.82
N ALA A 68 -18.98 -29.51 -19.19
CA ALA A 68 -20.13 -28.67 -19.49
C ALA A 68 -20.51 -27.76 -18.31
N GLN A 69 -20.48 -28.29 -17.09
CA GLN A 69 -20.72 -27.47 -15.89
C GLN A 69 -19.65 -26.39 -15.73
N ARG A 70 -18.39 -26.72 -15.98
CA ARG A 70 -17.28 -25.76 -15.90
C ARG A 70 -17.37 -24.70 -17.00
N THR A 71 -17.77 -25.05 -18.22
CA THR A 71 -17.96 -24.07 -19.29
C THR A 71 -19.08 -23.11 -18.94
N ILE A 72 -20.22 -23.60 -18.44
CA ILE A 72 -21.33 -22.76 -17.98
C ILE A 72 -20.87 -21.81 -16.86
N GLN A 73 -20.10 -22.31 -15.89
CA GLN A 73 -19.55 -21.49 -14.81
C GLN A 73 -18.61 -20.41 -15.34
N LEU A 74 -17.70 -20.76 -16.25
CA LEU A 74 -16.76 -19.80 -16.84
C LEU A 74 -17.48 -18.75 -17.68
N GLU A 75 -18.48 -19.14 -18.46
CA GLU A 75 -19.34 -18.21 -19.21
C GLU A 75 -20.05 -17.24 -18.27
N GLY A 76 -20.56 -17.72 -17.13
CA GLY A 76 -21.14 -16.87 -16.08
C GLY A 76 -20.14 -15.85 -15.53
N VAL A 77 -18.93 -16.29 -15.16
CA VAL A 77 -17.86 -15.39 -14.66
C VAL A 77 -17.45 -14.37 -15.72
N VAL A 78 -17.33 -14.78 -16.99
CA VAL A 78 -16.99 -13.86 -18.09
C VAL A 78 -18.11 -12.83 -18.31
N ALA A 79 -19.37 -13.23 -18.20
CA ALA A 79 -20.50 -12.29 -18.29
C ALA A 79 -20.49 -11.27 -17.14
N GLU A 80 -20.27 -11.72 -15.90
CA GLU A 80 -20.16 -10.85 -14.72
C GLU A 80 -18.97 -9.88 -14.85
N GLN A 81 -17.80 -10.38 -15.27
CA GLN A 81 -16.63 -9.53 -15.53
C GLN A 81 -16.90 -8.53 -16.65
N GLY A 82 -17.57 -8.94 -17.72
CA GLY A 82 -17.96 -8.06 -18.82
C GLY A 82 -18.87 -6.92 -18.35
N GLN A 83 -19.83 -7.21 -17.48
CA GLN A 83 -20.69 -6.20 -16.87
C GLN A 83 -19.89 -5.25 -15.95
N ALA A 84 -19.01 -5.78 -15.10
CA ALA A 84 -18.17 -4.95 -14.23
C ALA A 84 -17.25 -4.03 -15.03
N LEU A 85 -16.66 -4.53 -16.12
CA LEU A 85 -15.83 -3.75 -17.03
C LEU A 85 -16.63 -2.69 -17.78
N ALA A 86 -17.87 -2.98 -18.17
CA ALA A 86 -18.75 -2.00 -18.81
C ALA A 86 -19.05 -0.84 -17.84
N VAL A 87 -19.45 -1.13 -16.60
CA VAL A 87 -19.69 -0.10 -15.58
C VAL A 87 -18.43 0.70 -15.30
N ALA A 88 -17.28 0.05 -15.14
CA ALA A 88 -16.02 0.75 -14.92
C ALA A 88 -15.66 1.68 -16.10
N ARG A 89 -15.87 1.22 -17.34
CA ARG A 89 -15.63 2.04 -18.54
C ARG A 89 -16.53 3.27 -18.57
N ASP A 90 -17.82 3.11 -18.24
CA ASP A 90 -18.77 4.23 -18.19
C ASP A 90 -18.34 5.24 -17.11
N THR A 91 -17.97 4.78 -15.92
CA THR A 91 -17.46 5.67 -14.86
C THR A 91 -16.19 6.41 -15.25
N ILE A 92 -15.26 5.76 -15.97
CA ILE A 92 -14.02 6.38 -16.45
C ILE A 92 -14.36 7.45 -17.50
N GLN A 93 -15.32 7.18 -18.39
CA GLN A 93 -15.74 8.12 -19.41
C GLN A 93 -16.39 9.38 -18.82
N GLU A 94 -17.21 9.23 -17.77
CA GLU A 94 -17.76 10.36 -17.03
C GLU A 94 -16.66 11.18 -16.34
N GLN A 95 -15.70 10.50 -15.69
CA GLN A 95 -14.55 11.14 -15.04
C GLN A 95 -13.60 11.83 -16.03
N ALA A 96 -13.52 11.36 -17.28
CA ALA A 96 -12.64 11.91 -18.29
C ALA A 96 -12.92 13.41 -18.56
N VAL A 97 -14.17 13.86 -18.42
CA VAL A 97 -14.52 15.28 -18.57
C VAL A 97 -13.92 16.12 -17.44
N THR A 98 -14.05 15.64 -16.20
CA THR A 98 -13.49 16.30 -15.02
C THR A 98 -11.96 16.30 -15.06
N VAL A 99 -11.35 15.19 -15.47
CA VAL A 99 -9.88 15.09 -15.65
C VAL A 99 -9.42 16.07 -16.74
N ALA A 100 -10.08 16.12 -17.90
CA ALA A 100 -9.73 17.06 -18.95
C ALA A 100 -9.86 18.53 -18.51
N ALA A 101 -10.91 18.87 -17.73
CA ALA A 101 -11.05 20.20 -17.15
C ALA A 101 -9.91 20.52 -16.16
N HIS A 102 -9.50 19.54 -15.35
CA HIS A 102 -8.35 19.66 -14.46
C HIS A 102 -7.05 19.86 -15.22
N ASP A 103 -6.82 19.13 -16.32
CA ASP A 103 -5.63 19.27 -17.16
C ASP A 103 -5.55 20.67 -17.78
N LEU A 104 -6.69 21.24 -18.20
CA LEU A 104 -6.73 22.62 -18.69
C LEU A 104 -6.33 23.64 -17.62
N ILE A 105 -6.79 23.45 -16.38
CA ILE A 105 -6.42 24.31 -15.24
C ILE A 105 -4.94 24.11 -14.88
N ALA A 106 -4.46 22.87 -14.94
CA ALA A 106 -3.07 22.51 -14.64
C ALA A 106 -2.08 23.10 -15.66
N ASN A 107 -2.49 23.22 -16.92
CA ASN A 107 -1.69 23.82 -17.99
C ASN A 107 -1.87 25.34 -18.12
N ALA A 108 -2.74 25.96 -17.30
CA ALA A 108 -2.93 27.40 -17.35
C ALA A 108 -1.66 28.14 -16.88
N ASP A 109 -1.38 29.29 -17.48
CA ASP A 109 -0.25 30.13 -17.07
C ASP A 109 -0.48 30.70 -15.66
N GLY A 110 0.49 30.53 -14.77
CA GLY A 110 0.41 31.09 -13.42
C GLY A 110 1.59 30.72 -12.54
N ALA A 111 1.91 31.61 -11.59
CA ALA A 111 3.00 31.40 -10.64
C ALA A 111 2.54 31.89 -9.26
N TYR A 112 2.31 30.95 -8.34
CA TYR A 112 1.74 31.23 -7.02
C TYR A 112 2.82 31.18 -5.94
N CYS A 113 2.71 32.02 -4.90
CA CYS A 113 3.58 31.86 -3.75
C CYS A 113 3.15 30.62 -2.95
N VAL A 114 4.10 29.95 -2.30
CA VAL A 114 3.83 28.74 -1.50
C VAL A 114 2.77 28.97 -0.42
N THR A 115 2.64 30.21 0.09
CA THR A 115 1.60 30.56 1.07
C THR A 115 0.19 30.52 0.47
N ASP A 116 0.04 30.98 -0.77
CA ASP A 116 -1.27 30.95 -1.44
C ASP A 116 -1.60 29.53 -1.90
N VAL A 117 -0.61 28.76 -2.36
CA VAL A 117 -0.77 27.33 -2.63
C VAL A 117 -1.24 26.58 -1.39
N ALA A 118 -0.64 26.84 -0.23
CA ALA A 118 -1.08 26.22 1.02
C ALA A 118 -2.55 26.50 1.32
N LYS A 119 -3.02 27.74 1.11
CA LYS A 119 -4.43 28.10 1.29
C LYS A 119 -5.32 27.38 0.27
N LEU A 120 -4.91 27.32 -1.00
CA LEU A 120 -5.64 26.62 -2.05
C LEU A 120 -5.81 25.13 -1.76
N LEU A 121 -4.77 24.50 -1.20
CA LEU A 121 -4.78 23.09 -0.80
C LEU A 121 -5.44 22.85 0.57
N GLY A 122 -5.88 23.90 1.27
CA GLY A 122 -6.48 23.79 2.60
C GLY A 122 -5.49 23.32 3.69
N VAL A 123 -4.18 23.50 3.49
CA VAL A 123 -3.12 23.11 4.44
C VAL A 123 -2.53 24.34 5.13
N ARG A 124 -1.94 24.14 6.32
CA ARG A 124 -1.28 25.23 7.04
C ARG A 124 0.01 25.66 6.29
N PRO A 125 0.20 26.96 5.96
CA PRO A 125 1.37 27.43 5.21
C PRO A 125 2.71 27.02 5.83
N SER A 126 2.86 27.17 7.15
CA SER A 126 4.09 26.79 7.86
C SER A 126 4.42 25.30 7.72
N ALA A 127 3.40 24.44 7.69
CA ALA A 127 3.59 23.00 7.58
C ALA A 127 3.98 22.62 6.14
N LEU A 128 3.37 23.24 5.13
CA LEU A 128 3.76 23.04 3.73
C LEU A 128 5.21 23.49 3.47
N PHE A 129 5.64 24.64 4.02
CA PHE A 129 7.03 25.07 3.91
C PHE A 129 8.01 24.08 4.54
N VAL A 130 7.67 23.51 5.70
CA VAL A 130 8.50 22.48 6.36
C VAL A 130 8.59 21.23 5.48
N TYR A 131 7.46 20.77 4.93
CA TYR A 131 7.43 19.62 4.03
C TYR A 131 8.23 19.86 2.75
N MET A 132 7.98 20.95 2.02
CA MET A 132 8.65 21.23 0.74
C MET A 132 10.17 21.45 0.89
N ARG A 133 10.61 21.93 2.07
CA ARG A 133 12.04 22.07 2.40
C ARG A 133 12.66 20.78 2.93
N ASN A 134 11.85 19.78 3.29
CA ASN A 134 12.35 18.51 3.80
C ASN A 134 12.97 17.69 2.65
N THR A 135 14.27 17.43 2.74
CA THR A 135 15.02 16.64 1.74
C THR A 135 14.72 15.14 1.79
N GLU A 136 14.12 14.66 2.88
CA GLU A 136 13.73 13.27 3.11
C GLU A 136 12.29 12.97 2.65
N ALA A 137 11.51 13.99 2.27
CA ALA A 137 10.22 13.77 1.63
C ALA A 137 10.40 12.99 0.30
N SER A 138 9.38 12.23 -0.12
CA SER A 138 9.46 11.45 -1.37
C SER A 138 9.69 12.36 -2.59
N VAL A 139 9.13 13.57 -2.55
CA VAL A 139 9.35 14.60 -3.56
C VAL A 139 10.15 15.75 -2.97
N ARG A 140 11.30 16.03 -3.60
CA ARG A 140 12.18 17.14 -3.24
C ARG A 140 11.77 18.40 -4.01
N TRP A 141 11.34 19.44 -3.31
CA TRP A 141 10.83 20.66 -3.93
C TRP A 141 11.88 21.77 -4.00
N PHE A 142 12.36 22.23 -2.84
CA PHE A 142 13.43 23.21 -2.77
C PHE A 142 14.27 23.04 -1.50
N TYR A 143 15.43 23.66 -1.47
CA TYR A 143 16.35 23.57 -0.34
C TYR A 143 17.05 24.91 -0.09
N GLN A 144 17.71 25.03 1.07
CA GLN A 144 18.55 26.18 1.40
C GLN A 144 20.01 25.73 1.49
N ARG A 145 20.94 26.47 0.84
CA ARG A 145 22.39 26.20 0.94
C ARG A 145 22.94 26.54 2.32
N THR A 146 22.42 27.60 2.93
CA THR A 146 22.79 28.07 4.25
C THR A 146 21.52 28.35 5.05
N LYS A 147 21.57 28.19 6.36
CA LYS A 147 20.41 28.41 7.24
C LYS A 147 19.92 29.86 7.11
N GLY A 148 18.70 30.05 6.62
CA GLY A 148 18.12 31.38 6.39
C GLY A 148 18.58 32.07 5.10
N GLY A 149 19.24 31.34 4.20
CA GLY A 149 19.49 31.79 2.83
C GLY A 149 18.23 31.72 1.96
N ASP A 150 18.38 32.11 0.70
CA ASP A 150 17.32 32.03 -0.31
C ASP A 150 16.98 30.55 -0.61
N ASP A 151 15.69 30.26 -0.83
CA ASP A 151 15.23 28.92 -1.22
C ASP A 151 15.55 28.68 -2.71
N ILE A 152 16.17 27.54 -3.01
CA ILE A 152 16.61 27.14 -4.36
C ILE A 152 15.82 25.92 -4.80
N GLY A 153 15.22 25.97 -5.99
CA GLY A 153 14.43 24.88 -6.54
C GLY A 153 15.33 23.70 -6.93
N TRP A 154 14.84 22.48 -6.75
CA TRP A 154 15.51 21.33 -7.34
C TRP A 154 15.35 21.36 -8.86
N GLN A 155 16.44 21.12 -9.60
CA GLN A 155 16.46 21.20 -11.06
C GLN A 155 15.37 20.32 -11.70
N GLU A 156 15.15 19.11 -11.16
CA GLU A 156 14.09 18.20 -11.65
C GLU A 156 12.68 18.81 -11.61
N ARG A 157 12.41 19.75 -10.70
CA ARG A 157 11.11 20.43 -10.58
C ARG A 157 11.01 21.64 -11.50
N LEU A 158 12.13 22.31 -11.75
CA LEU A 158 12.22 23.39 -12.73
C LEU A 158 12.06 22.83 -14.15
N ASP A 159 12.73 21.72 -14.46
CA ASP A 159 12.63 21.04 -15.76
C ASP A 159 11.24 20.46 -16.01
N ALA A 160 10.54 20.04 -14.95
CA ALA A 160 9.15 19.57 -15.01
C ALA A 160 8.11 20.71 -15.00
N GLU A 161 8.55 21.98 -14.99
CA GLU A 161 7.71 23.16 -14.91
C GLU A 161 6.76 23.18 -13.70
N GLU A 162 7.07 22.45 -12.62
CA GLU A 162 6.30 22.41 -11.37
C GLU A 162 6.66 23.59 -10.46
N LEU A 163 7.88 24.11 -10.60
CA LEU A 163 8.40 25.29 -9.93
C LEU A 163 8.97 26.26 -10.96
N VAL A 164 8.85 27.56 -10.67
CA VAL A 164 9.44 28.63 -11.48
C VAL A 164 10.20 29.59 -10.57
N GLU A 165 11.40 29.95 -11.00
CA GLU A 165 12.22 30.98 -10.35
C GLU A 165 11.88 32.34 -10.94
N VAL A 166 11.27 33.22 -10.13
CA VAL A 166 10.89 34.57 -10.54
C VAL A 166 11.80 35.59 -9.85
N PRO A 167 12.57 36.41 -10.59
CA PRO A 167 13.35 37.49 -10.00
C PRO A 167 12.41 38.59 -9.48
N GLU A 168 12.55 38.94 -8.20
CA GLU A 168 11.77 39.97 -7.53
C GLU A 168 12.73 41.01 -6.92
N THR A 169 12.44 42.30 -7.10
CA THR A 169 13.23 43.37 -6.50
C THR A 169 12.65 43.71 -5.13
N VAL A 170 13.42 43.50 -4.07
CA VAL A 170 13.03 43.79 -2.68
C VAL A 170 13.81 44.99 -2.17
N SER A 171 13.11 46.06 -1.80
CA SER A 171 13.69 47.25 -1.20
C SER A 171 14.05 46.99 0.27
N VAL A 172 15.34 47.03 0.60
CA VAL A 172 15.85 46.88 1.97
C VAL A 172 16.23 48.25 2.52
N LYS A 173 15.61 48.66 3.63
CA LYS A 173 15.99 49.87 4.37
C LYS A 173 17.17 49.54 5.29
N LYS A 174 18.29 50.26 5.11
CA LYS A 174 19.40 50.22 6.06
C LYS A 174 19.10 51.05 7.30
N ALA A 175 19.87 50.82 8.37
CA ALA A 175 19.81 51.61 9.61
C ALA A 175 20.00 53.12 9.37
N ASP A 176 20.76 53.48 8.33
CA ASP A 176 21.02 54.86 7.91
C ASP A 176 19.87 55.49 7.10
N GLY A 177 18.73 54.81 6.95
CA GLY A 177 17.55 55.30 6.22
C GLY A 177 17.61 55.12 4.70
N THR A 178 18.78 54.82 4.14
CA THR A 178 18.96 54.54 2.70
C THR A 178 18.21 53.26 2.29
N VAL A 179 17.37 53.38 1.27
CA VAL A 179 16.69 52.24 0.63
C VAL A 179 17.62 51.69 -0.47
N LEU A 180 17.93 50.40 -0.40
CA LEU A 180 18.66 49.70 -1.46
C LEU A 180 17.78 48.62 -2.05
N ASP A 181 17.72 48.59 -3.38
CA ASP A 181 17.01 47.55 -4.11
C ASP A 181 17.89 46.32 -4.24
N LYS A 182 17.47 45.23 -3.59
CA LYS A 182 18.12 43.92 -3.68
C LYS A 182 17.31 43.05 -4.63
N LEU A 183 17.95 42.53 -5.68
CA LEU A 183 17.36 41.48 -6.51
C LEU A 183 17.40 40.15 -5.76
N VAL A 184 16.25 39.54 -5.55
CA VAL A 184 16.08 38.24 -4.88
C VAL A 184 15.31 37.33 -5.81
N ILE A 185 15.82 36.12 -6.06
CA ILE A 185 15.09 35.11 -6.83
C ILE A 185 14.14 34.41 -5.87
N LYS A 186 12.84 34.45 -6.14
CA LYS A 186 11.85 33.73 -5.34
C LYS A 186 11.26 32.57 -6.13
N LEU A 187 11.08 31.46 -5.44
CA LEU A 187 10.37 30.31 -5.98
C LEU A 187 8.87 30.54 -5.97
N ARG A 188 8.25 30.23 -7.10
CA ARG A 188 6.80 30.17 -7.29
C ARG A 188 6.41 28.78 -7.75
N VAL A 189 5.22 28.35 -7.37
CA VAL A 189 4.66 27.05 -7.76
C VAL A 189 3.68 27.30 -8.91
N THR A 190 3.79 26.50 -9.96
CA THR A 190 2.89 26.56 -11.11
C THR A 190 1.61 25.76 -10.85
N PRO A 191 0.55 25.89 -11.66
CA PRO A 191 -0.61 25.02 -11.55
C PRO A 191 -0.28 23.53 -11.66
N LEU A 192 0.72 23.13 -12.47
CA LEU A 192 1.26 21.75 -12.50
C LEU A 192 1.87 21.32 -11.16
N GLY A 193 2.62 22.21 -10.50
CA GLY A 193 3.13 21.94 -9.16
C GLY A 193 2.01 21.80 -8.12
N ILE A 194 0.95 22.62 -8.23
CA ILE A 194 -0.21 22.57 -7.34
C ILE A 194 -0.98 21.25 -7.53
N THR A 195 -1.24 20.82 -8.78
CA THR A 195 -1.94 19.56 -9.03
C THR A 195 -1.16 18.37 -8.49
N LYS A 196 0.16 18.37 -8.63
CA LYS A 196 1.00 17.33 -8.04
C LYS A 196 0.95 17.32 -6.51
N LEU A 197 1.03 18.49 -5.86
CA LEU A 197 0.86 18.58 -4.41
C LEU A 197 -0.52 18.10 -3.97
N ALA A 198 -1.57 18.43 -4.71
CA ALA A 198 -2.93 17.95 -4.45
C ALA A 198 -3.04 16.43 -4.58
N LEU A 199 -2.43 15.84 -5.61
CA LEU A 199 -2.38 14.38 -5.78
C LEU A 199 -1.66 13.70 -4.62
N LEU A 200 -0.51 14.21 -4.20
CA LEU A 200 0.22 13.68 -3.03
C LEU A 200 -0.63 13.73 -1.76
N LEU A 201 -1.44 14.78 -1.58
CA LEU A 201 -2.37 14.93 -0.45
C LEU A 201 -3.51 13.91 -0.49
N VAL A 202 -4.09 13.68 -1.67
CA VAL A 202 -5.21 12.73 -1.84
C VAL A 202 -4.74 11.29 -1.70
N GLU A 203 -3.58 10.95 -2.27
CA GLU A 203 -3.04 9.59 -2.20
C GLU A 203 -2.43 9.26 -0.84
N ALA A 204 -2.22 10.25 0.03
CA ALA A 204 -1.59 10.13 1.35
C ALA A 204 -0.29 9.31 1.34
N LYS A 205 0.48 9.41 0.24
CA LYS A 205 1.70 8.60 0.01
C LYS A 205 2.86 8.96 0.92
N ASP A 206 2.82 10.14 1.53
CA ASP A 206 3.92 10.69 2.32
C ASP A 206 3.53 10.89 3.78
N GLU A 207 4.30 10.31 4.69
CA GLU A 207 4.14 10.48 6.14
C GLU A 207 4.35 11.94 6.59
N HIS A 208 5.23 12.69 5.91
CA HIS A 208 5.59 14.05 6.29
C HIS A 208 4.66 15.14 5.71
N LEU A 209 3.70 14.74 4.87
CA LEU A 209 2.83 15.69 4.19
C LEU A 209 1.78 16.26 5.16
N PRO A 210 1.53 17.58 5.16
CA PRO A 210 0.57 18.18 6.07
C PRO A 210 -0.84 17.73 5.74
N THR A 211 -1.62 17.39 6.77
CA THR A 211 -3.03 17.04 6.59
C THR A 211 -3.87 18.30 6.31
N PRO A 212 -4.78 18.26 5.31
CA PRO A 212 -5.73 19.35 5.08
C PRO A 212 -6.59 19.63 6.31
N ILE A 213 -6.82 20.91 6.60
CA ILE A 213 -7.52 21.39 7.79
C ILE A 213 -8.95 20.80 7.86
N ASP A 214 -9.64 20.72 6.71
CA ASP A 214 -11.00 20.18 6.64
C ASP A 214 -11.06 18.68 6.99
N LEU A 215 -10.04 17.90 6.59
CA LEU A 215 -9.91 16.50 6.98
C LEU A 215 -9.56 16.36 8.47
N VAL A 216 -8.77 17.28 9.03
CA VAL A 216 -8.46 17.29 10.47
C VAL A 216 -9.73 17.53 11.31
N HIS A 217 -10.66 18.38 10.85
CA HIS A 217 -11.92 18.61 11.53
C HIS A 217 -12.84 17.38 11.50
N LEU A 218 -12.96 16.70 10.36
CA LEU A 218 -13.69 15.43 10.23
C LEU A 218 -13.11 14.32 11.12
N VAL A 219 -11.79 14.17 11.14
CA VAL A 219 -11.11 13.17 11.99
C VAL A 219 -11.28 13.50 13.47
N ARG A 220 -11.20 14.77 13.87
CA ARG A 220 -11.45 15.19 15.26
C ARG A 220 -12.90 14.96 15.69
N GLN A 221 -13.87 15.34 14.85
CA GLN A 221 -15.29 15.09 15.10
C GLN A 221 -15.57 13.59 15.29
N SER A 222 -15.04 12.73 14.42
CA SER A 222 -15.20 11.28 14.55
C SER A 222 -14.61 10.70 15.86
N ARG A 223 -13.52 11.30 16.37
CA ARG A 223 -12.87 10.90 17.62
C ARG A 223 -13.65 11.39 18.85
N ASP A 224 -14.22 12.58 18.78
CA ASP A 224 -15.05 13.15 19.84
C ASP A 224 -16.43 12.46 19.91
N ASP A 225 -17.02 12.09 18.78
CA ASP A 225 -18.24 11.26 18.70
C ASP A 225 -18.01 9.85 19.28
N MET A 226 -16.81 9.29 19.11
CA MET A 226 -16.46 7.98 19.64
C MET A 226 -16.22 7.99 21.16
N THR A 227 -15.78 9.12 21.73
CA THR A 227 -15.58 9.29 23.18
C THR A 227 -16.85 9.77 23.91
N SER A 228 -17.78 10.39 23.20
CA SER A 228 -19.08 10.84 23.73
C SER A 228 -20.20 9.79 23.66
N ARG A 229 -19.97 8.62 23.02
CA ARG A 229 -20.86 7.46 23.20
C ARG A 229 -20.92 7.12 24.69
N PRO A 230 -22.10 7.15 25.34
CA PRO A 230 -22.20 6.81 26.75
C PRO A 230 -21.67 5.39 26.92
N ARG A 231 -20.70 5.19 27.83
CA ARG A 231 -20.37 3.85 28.33
C ARG A 231 -21.70 3.24 28.74
N ALA A 232 -22.17 2.26 27.97
CA ALA A 232 -23.31 1.45 28.36
C ALA A 232 -23.01 1.00 29.79
N LYS A 233 -23.78 1.52 30.76
CA LYS A 233 -23.64 1.12 32.15
C LYS A 233 -23.78 -0.39 32.13
N GLY A 234 -22.68 -1.08 32.46
CA GLY A 234 -22.68 -2.53 32.57
C GLY A 234 -23.87 -2.92 33.42
N GLY A 235 -24.73 -3.78 32.87
CA GLY A 235 -25.89 -4.29 33.56
C GLY A 235 -25.46 -4.84 34.91
N ASP A 236 -26.14 -4.39 35.95
CA ASP A 236 -26.05 -4.91 37.31
C ASP A 236 -26.38 -6.41 37.27
N PRO A 237 -25.46 -7.32 37.65
CA PRO A 237 -25.81 -8.71 37.89
C PRO A 237 -26.27 -8.82 39.34
N GLY A 238 -27.50 -8.41 39.62
CA GLY A 238 -27.99 -8.38 41.00
C GLY A 238 -29.50 -8.33 41.14
N LEU A 239 -30.06 -9.47 41.59
CA LEU A 239 -31.35 -9.65 42.25
C LEU A 239 -32.61 -9.61 41.35
N PHE A 240 -33.28 -10.76 41.20
CA PHE A 240 -34.59 -11.02 41.82
C PHE A 240 -34.95 -12.52 41.67
N ASP A 241 -35.18 -13.13 42.84
CA ASP A 241 -35.91 -14.37 43.22
C ASP A 241 -35.81 -15.66 42.39
#